data_AF-A0AAD9RXY1-F1
#
_entry.id   AF-A0AAD9RXY1-F1
#
_cell.length_a   1.000
_cell.length_b   1.000
_cell.length_c   1.000
_cell.angle_alpha   90.00
_cell.angle_beta   90.00
_cell.angle_gamma   90.00
#
_symmetry.space_group_name_H-M   'P 1'
#
loop_
_entity.id
_entity.type
_entity.pdbx_description
1 polymer ?
#
loop_
_entity_poly.entity_id
_entity_poly.type
_entity_poly.pdbx_seq_one_letter_code
_entity_poly.pdbx_strand_id
1 'polypeptide(L)'
;MEGSIVLVNGNFYDEVLHVKDIGFPPPEPSDNSRADFGDANTFGGPHPTLLKMSEKLKVYEESDQGGMIIFVSDLWLDDSTVLDKFKMMLDGLMDIPPIAFVLCGHFLSLPLSESSPVVMKEGFKKLADLIVQYPVILESSKFIFVPGPWDIGAPKILPRKPLPKYVTENIQKAVPNAIFATNPCRIQYCTKEIVVYREDIMLRMCRNTLRFPNGEESKLFNHFAKSIICQSHLAPLMLSSNPVYWKHDYALRLHPTPDLIVVADRYEPYSTIYSNCHVVNPGSFPNNNFSFKTYVPAANIIEDCEIPNVQ
;
A
#
# COMPACT_ATOMS: atom_id res chain seq x y z
N MET A 1 3.68 11.97 -17.52
CA MET A 1 4.12 10.65 -17.98
C MET A 1 3.22 10.22 -19.12
N GLU A 2 3.58 9.18 -19.86
CA GLU A 2 2.66 8.63 -20.87
C GLU A 2 1.36 8.14 -20.20
N GLY A 3 0.20 8.56 -20.72
CA GLY A 3 -1.12 8.25 -20.16
C GLY A 3 -1.60 9.23 -19.08
N SER A 4 -0.82 10.26 -18.71
CA SER A 4 -1.27 11.29 -17.77
C SER A 4 -2.16 12.34 -18.44
N ILE A 5 -3.19 12.77 -17.73
CA ILE A 5 -3.99 13.96 -18.06
C ILE A 5 -3.20 15.20 -17.64
N VAL A 6 -3.02 16.14 -18.56
CA VAL A 6 -2.19 17.34 -18.36
C VAL A 6 -2.90 18.60 -18.81
N LEU A 7 -2.57 19.72 -18.17
CA LEU A 7 -2.88 21.06 -18.63
C LEU A 7 -1.69 21.57 -19.44
N VAL A 8 -1.95 22.02 -20.66
CA VAL A 8 -0.93 22.48 -21.60
C VAL A 8 -1.20 23.94 -21.95
N ASN A 9 -0.21 24.79 -21.75
CA ASN A 9 -0.24 26.19 -22.20
C ASN A 9 0.71 26.35 -23.39
N GLY A 10 0.25 26.98 -24.46
CA GLY A 10 1.02 27.06 -25.70
C GLY A 10 0.33 27.87 -26.79
N ASN A 11 0.97 27.93 -27.95
CA ASN A 11 0.42 28.58 -29.14
C ASN A 11 0.04 27.50 -30.17
N PHE A 12 -1.12 27.63 -30.79
CA PHE A 12 -1.55 26.73 -31.88
C PHE A 12 -1.44 27.45 -33.22
N TYR A 13 -0.65 26.91 -34.13
CA TYR A 13 -0.54 27.38 -35.52
C TYR A 13 -0.08 26.21 -36.42
N ASP A 14 -0.43 26.25 -37.70
CA ASP A 14 -0.11 25.21 -38.69
C ASP A 14 -0.45 23.78 -38.22
N GLU A 15 -1.62 23.59 -37.60
CA GLU A 15 -2.11 22.31 -37.07
C GLU A 15 -1.23 21.69 -35.95
N VAL A 16 -0.28 22.45 -35.39
CA VAL A 16 0.62 22.00 -34.33
C VAL A 16 0.45 22.86 -33.08
N LEU A 17 0.31 22.20 -31.93
CA LEU A 17 0.34 22.88 -30.62
C LEU A 17 1.77 23.00 -30.11
N HIS A 18 2.31 24.22 -30.15
CA HIS A 18 3.63 24.56 -29.62
C HIS A 18 3.55 24.82 -28.11
N VAL A 19 3.89 23.79 -27.34
CA VAL A 19 3.81 23.77 -25.88
C VAL A 19 4.89 24.68 -25.26
N LYS A 20 4.46 25.61 -24.41
CA LYS A 20 5.32 26.43 -23.54
C LYS A 20 5.44 25.81 -22.16
N ASP A 21 4.30 25.49 -21.55
CA ASP A 21 4.24 24.91 -20.21
C ASP A 21 3.34 23.67 -20.17
N ILE A 22 3.71 22.72 -19.33
CA ILE A 22 2.93 21.52 -19.04
C ILE A 22 2.82 21.34 -17.53
N GLY A 23 1.59 21.14 -17.06
CA GLY A 23 1.28 20.95 -15.65
C GLY A 23 0.28 19.83 -15.46
N PHE A 24 0.21 19.30 -14.23
CA PHE A 24 -0.93 18.47 -13.86
C PHE A 24 -2.15 19.34 -13.55
N PRO A 25 -3.37 18.80 -13.70
CA PRO A 25 -4.52 19.40 -13.05
C PRO A 25 -4.24 19.58 -11.55
N PRO A 26 -4.64 20.71 -10.95
CA PRO A 26 -4.43 20.94 -9.52
C PRO A 26 -5.16 19.85 -8.72
N PRO A 27 -4.53 19.30 -7.66
CA PRO A 27 -5.22 18.35 -6.79
C PRO A 27 -6.32 19.09 -6.03
N GLU A 28 -7.48 18.45 -5.91
CA GLU A 28 -8.56 18.98 -5.08
C GLU A 28 -8.34 18.54 -3.62
N PRO A 29 -8.44 19.46 -2.63
CA PRO A 29 -8.39 19.08 -1.22
C PRO A 29 -9.50 18.09 -0.86
N SER A 30 -9.19 17.09 -0.02
CA SER A 30 -10.14 16.02 0.36
C SER A 30 -11.45 16.57 0.95
N ASP A 31 -11.39 17.65 1.74
CA ASP A 31 -12.56 18.28 2.35
C ASP A 31 -13.51 18.89 1.31
N ASN A 32 -12.95 19.50 0.25
CA ASN A 32 -13.72 20.08 -0.84
C ASN A 32 -14.35 18.97 -1.71
N SER A 33 -13.55 17.97 -2.12
CA SER A 33 -14.05 16.86 -2.93
C SER A 33 -15.23 16.15 -2.26
N ARG A 34 -15.21 16.03 -0.93
CA ARG A 34 -16.27 15.34 -0.18
C ARG A 34 -17.53 16.15 -0.01
N ALA A 35 -17.45 17.49 -0.04
CA ALA A 35 -18.62 18.36 0.03
C ALA A 35 -19.62 18.05 -1.12
N ASP A 36 -19.09 17.67 -2.29
CA ASP A 36 -19.89 17.32 -3.47
C ASP A 36 -20.61 15.96 -3.34
N PHE A 37 -20.09 15.04 -2.52
CA PHE A 37 -20.66 13.70 -2.32
C PHE A 37 -21.57 13.58 -1.08
N GLY A 38 -21.64 14.60 -0.24
CA GLY A 38 -22.41 14.56 1.01
C GLY A 38 -21.91 13.47 1.96
N ASP A 39 -22.80 12.62 2.47
CA ASP A 39 -22.50 11.53 3.39
C ASP A 39 -22.29 10.16 2.70
N ALA A 40 -22.30 10.13 1.37
CA ALA A 40 -22.13 8.89 0.61
C ALA A 40 -20.77 8.24 0.88
N ASN A 41 -20.75 6.92 1.06
CA ASN A 41 -19.52 6.18 1.22
C ASN A 41 -18.74 6.04 -0.11
N THR A 42 -17.86 7.00 -0.39
CA THR A 42 -16.99 7.01 -1.58
C THR A 42 -15.77 6.09 -1.44
N PHE A 43 -15.37 5.76 -0.21
CA PHE A 43 -14.19 4.93 0.06
C PHE A 43 -14.48 3.43 -0.08
N GLY A 44 -15.72 3.02 0.20
CA GLY A 44 -16.17 1.63 0.18
C GLY A 44 -16.20 0.98 1.55
N GLY A 45 -16.42 -0.33 1.58
CA GLY A 45 -16.72 -1.07 2.80
C GLY A 45 -18.23 -1.25 3.02
N PRO A 46 -18.63 -1.97 4.07
CA PRO A 46 -20.02 -2.40 4.25
C PRO A 46 -20.94 -1.27 4.76
N HIS A 47 -20.38 -0.20 5.31
CA HIS A 47 -21.17 0.89 5.87
C HIS A 47 -21.77 1.75 4.75
N PRO A 48 -23.06 2.15 4.83
CA PRO A 48 -23.70 2.92 3.77
C PRO A 48 -23.20 4.37 3.70
N THR A 49 -22.79 4.93 4.84
CA THR A 49 -22.30 6.31 4.94
C THR A 49 -20.80 6.39 5.18
N LEU A 50 -20.24 7.56 4.87
CA LEU A 50 -18.82 7.86 5.00
C LEU A 50 -18.37 7.91 6.47
N LEU A 51 -17.54 6.94 6.87
CA LEU A 51 -17.06 6.81 8.25
C LEU A 51 -16.05 7.89 8.66
N LYS A 52 -15.39 8.53 7.69
CA LYS A 52 -14.48 9.67 7.91
C LYS A 52 -15.13 10.82 8.69
N MET A 53 -16.45 11.02 8.52
CA MET A 53 -17.19 12.11 9.15
C MET A 53 -17.85 11.72 10.49
N SER A 54 -17.59 10.51 10.99
CA SER A 54 -18.21 10.02 12.23
C SER A 54 -17.52 10.59 13.47
N GLU A 55 -18.21 11.48 14.19
CA GLU A 55 -17.73 12.04 15.46
C GLU A 55 -17.44 10.96 16.50
N LYS A 56 -18.27 9.91 16.58
CA LYS A 56 -18.07 8.79 17.50
C LYS A 56 -16.77 8.03 17.20
N LEU A 57 -16.49 7.78 15.92
CA LEU A 57 -15.26 7.09 15.52
C LEU A 57 -14.05 8.00 15.73
N LYS A 58 -14.20 9.31 15.54
CA LYS A 58 -13.15 10.28 15.82
C LYS A 58 -12.74 10.26 17.30
N VAL A 59 -13.69 10.28 18.22
CA VAL A 59 -13.41 10.17 19.66
C VAL A 59 -12.73 8.85 20.01
N TYR A 60 -13.16 7.74 19.42
CA TYR A 60 -12.54 6.43 19.65
C TYR A 60 -11.08 6.40 19.13
N GLU A 61 -10.86 6.91 17.92
CA GLU A 61 -9.52 7.04 17.32
C GLU A 61 -8.60 7.90 18.18
N GLU A 62 -9.07 9.06 18.64
CA GLU A 62 -8.30 9.97 19.50
C GLU A 62 -8.06 9.39 20.91
N SER A 63 -8.86 8.43 21.36
CA SER A 63 -8.64 7.77 22.66
C SER A 63 -7.53 6.71 22.64
N ASP A 64 -7.23 6.15 21.47
CA ASP A 64 -6.23 5.10 21.28
C ASP A 64 -4.89 5.68 20.79
N GLN A 65 -4.23 6.45 21.64
CA GLN A 65 -2.98 7.16 21.31
C GLN A 65 -1.80 6.22 21.02
N GLY A 66 -1.83 4.99 21.51
CA GLY A 66 -0.80 3.97 21.29
C GLY A 66 -1.08 3.01 20.14
N GLY A 67 -2.28 3.08 19.55
CA GLY A 67 -2.69 2.21 18.46
C GLY A 67 -1.83 2.44 17.22
N MET A 68 -1.27 1.36 16.68
CA MET A 68 -0.39 1.43 15.51
C MET A 68 -0.73 0.36 14.45
N ILE A 69 -0.49 0.69 13.18
CA ILE A 69 -0.62 -0.23 12.04
C ILE A 69 0.75 -0.36 11.37
N ILE A 70 1.22 -1.60 11.23
CA ILE A 70 2.55 -1.91 10.69
C ILE A 70 2.44 -2.33 9.23
N PHE A 71 3.33 -1.83 8.38
CA PHE A 71 3.41 -2.17 6.95
C PHE A 71 4.77 -2.79 6.63
N VAL A 72 4.74 -4.02 6.14
CA VAL A 72 5.91 -4.79 5.69
C VAL A 72 5.71 -5.19 4.24
N SER A 73 6.74 -5.07 3.41
CA SER A 73 6.69 -5.47 1.99
C SER A 73 7.76 -6.51 1.67
N ASP A 74 7.45 -7.43 0.75
CA ASP A 74 8.29 -8.57 0.40
C ASP A 74 8.62 -9.47 1.61
N LEU A 75 7.61 -9.91 2.36
CA LEU A 75 7.77 -10.90 3.43
C LEU A 75 8.00 -12.31 2.86
N TRP A 76 9.23 -12.61 2.44
CA TRP A 76 9.63 -13.90 1.88
C TRP A 76 9.53 -15.03 2.92
N LEU A 77 8.57 -15.94 2.74
CA LEU A 77 8.26 -17.02 3.68
C LEU A 77 9.16 -18.25 3.50
N ASP A 78 9.89 -18.31 2.39
CA ASP A 78 10.89 -19.32 2.06
C ASP A 78 12.29 -18.96 2.58
N ASP A 79 12.48 -17.75 3.09
CA ASP A 79 13.73 -17.26 3.68
C ASP A 79 13.65 -17.32 5.22
N SER A 80 14.49 -18.15 5.84
CA SER A 80 14.53 -18.28 7.29
C SER A 80 14.98 -17.00 8.00
N THR A 81 15.90 -16.25 7.41
CA THR A 81 16.39 -14.99 7.99
C THR A 81 15.26 -13.95 8.03
N VAL A 82 14.41 -13.91 7.01
CA VAL A 82 13.23 -13.04 7.00
C VAL A 82 12.24 -13.41 8.11
N LEU A 83 11.96 -14.71 8.31
CA LEU A 83 11.09 -15.17 9.39
C LEU A 83 11.67 -14.91 10.78
N ASP A 84 12.98 -15.07 10.96
CA ASP A 84 13.67 -14.75 12.23
C ASP A 84 13.61 -13.25 12.53
N LYS A 85 13.77 -12.40 11.52
CA LYS A 85 13.63 -10.94 11.68
C LYS A 85 12.19 -10.52 11.95
N PHE A 86 11.22 -11.20 11.33
CA PHE A 86 9.82 -11.00 11.65
C PHE A 86 9.49 -11.47 13.08
N LYS A 87 10.10 -12.56 13.55
CA LYS A 87 10.02 -12.98 14.95
C LYS A 87 10.56 -11.90 15.90
N MET A 88 11.73 -11.34 15.61
CA MET A 88 12.29 -10.23 16.41
C MET A 88 11.35 -9.01 16.44
N MET A 89 10.64 -8.73 15.34
CA MET A 89 9.60 -7.69 15.32
C MET A 89 8.47 -8.02 16.30
N LEU A 90 7.97 -9.26 16.30
CA LEU A 90 6.93 -9.70 17.23
C LEU A 90 7.40 -9.64 18.70
N ASP A 91 8.65 -10.04 18.97
CA ASP A 91 9.26 -9.94 20.31
C ASP A 91 9.26 -8.50 20.82
N GLY A 92 9.62 -7.53 19.96
CA GLY A 92 9.64 -6.10 20.33
C GLY A 92 8.26 -5.47 20.51
N LEU A 93 7.19 -6.15 20.10
CA LEU A 93 5.81 -5.61 20.09
C LEU A 93 4.87 -6.37 21.03
N MET A 94 5.38 -7.34 21.79
CA MET A 94 4.53 -8.19 22.64
C MET A 94 3.77 -7.40 23.72
N ASP A 95 4.37 -6.34 24.25
CA ASP A 95 3.78 -5.49 25.29
C ASP A 95 2.85 -4.41 24.72
N ILE A 96 2.97 -4.11 23.42
CA ILE A 96 2.25 -3.04 22.74
C ILE A 96 1.74 -3.56 21.39
N PRO A 97 0.83 -4.55 21.39
CA PRO A 97 0.44 -5.23 20.17
C PRO A 97 -0.21 -4.26 19.18
N PRO A 98 0.21 -4.26 17.91
CA PRO A 98 -0.37 -3.39 16.88
C PRO A 98 -1.85 -3.69 16.62
N ILE A 99 -2.57 -2.69 16.13
CA ILE A 99 -3.94 -2.87 15.61
C ILE A 99 -3.93 -3.88 14.45
N ALA A 100 -2.95 -3.76 13.56
CA ALA A 100 -2.80 -4.66 12.42
C ALA A 100 -1.38 -4.71 11.88
N PHE A 101 -1.02 -5.88 11.36
CA PHE A 101 0.12 -6.10 10.47
C PHE A 101 -0.40 -6.20 9.04
N VAL A 102 0.02 -5.28 8.18
CA VAL A 102 -0.24 -5.32 6.74
C VAL A 102 1.01 -5.86 6.05
N LEU A 103 0.93 -7.11 5.66
CA LEU A 103 2.01 -7.91 5.10
C LEU A 103 1.80 -7.98 3.59
N CYS A 104 2.55 -7.18 2.85
CA CYS A 104 2.53 -7.16 1.41
C CYS A 104 3.51 -8.20 0.86
N GLY A 105 3.09 -8.89 -0.21
CA GLY A 105 3.96 -9.77 -0.97
C GLY A 105 5.17 -9.03 -1.55
N HIS A 106 6.09 -9.71 -2.22
CA HIS A 106 6.07 -11.12 -2.55
C HIS A 106 6.24 -12.00 -1.32
N PHE A 107 5.56 -13.14 -1.31
CA PHE A 107 5.66 -14.11 -0.22
C PHE A 107 6.70 -15.21 -0.49
N LEU A 108 7.29 -15.23 -1.68
CA LEU A 108 8.44 -16.07 -2.02
C LEU A 108 9.58 -15.19 -2.55
N SER A 109 10.81 -15.57 -2.21
CA SER A 109 12.04 -14.90 -2.65
C SER A 109 12.37 -15.19 -4.12
N LEU A 110 12.04 -16.41 -4.57
CA LEU A 110 12.36 -16.90 -5.91
C LEU A 110 11.17 -16.76 -6.89
N PRO A 111 11.44 -16.63 -8.21
CA PRO A 111 10.39 -16.68 -9.23
C PRO A 111 9.55 -17.95 -9.15
N LEU A 112 8.28 -17.83 -9.58
CA LEU A 112 7.35 -18.96 -9.54
C LEU A 112 7.82 -20.14 -10.40
N SER A 113 7.71 -21.33 -9.82
CA SER A 113 7.98 -22.63 -10.42
C SER A 113 6.84 -23.61 -10.07
N GLU A 114 6.91 -24.84 -10.58
CA GLU A 114 5.92 -25.88 -10.30
C GLU A 114 5.81 -26.23 -8.80
N SER A 115 6.89 -26.05 -8.03
CA SER A 115 6.90 -26.32 -6.59
C SER A 115 6.43 -25.14 -5.75
N SER A 116 6.33 -23.93 -6.30
CA SER A 116 5.98 -22.71 -5.57
C SER A 116 4.68 -22.81 -4.74
N PRO A 117 3.58 -23.43 -5.21
CA PRO A 117 2.38 -23.60 -4.37
C PRO A 117 2.63 -24.38 -3.08
N VAL A 118 3.47 -25.42 -3.15
CA VAL A 118 3.83 -26.24 -1.98
C VAL A 118 4.75 -25.45 -1.05
N VAL A 119 5.76 -24.77 -1.59
CA VAL A 119 6.70 -23.95 -0.82
C VAL A 119 5.97 -22.80 -0.11
N MET A 120 5.09 -22.08 -0.80
CA MET A 120 4.30 -20.99 -0.20
C MET A 120 3.36 -21.51 0.89
N LYS A 121 2.71 -22.66 0.68
CA LYS A 121 1.85 -23.28 1.69
C LYS A 121 2.61 -23.66 2.95
N GLU A 122 3.82 -24.22 2.81
CA GLU A 122 4.69 -24.52 3.95
C GLU A 122 5.21 -23.24 4.62
N GLY A 123 5.56 -22.20 3.84
CA GLY A 123 5.94 -20.90 4.36
C GLY A 123 4.84 -20.25 5.22
N PHE A 124 3.59 -20.25 4.74
CA PHE A 124 2.46 -19.77 5.53
C PHE A 124 2.19 -20.61 6.79
N LYS A 125 2.43 -21.93 6.72
CA LYS A 125 2.35 -22.78 7.91
C LYS A 125 3.42 -22.39 8.94
N LYS A 126 4.67 -22.22 8.54
CA LYS A 126 5.75 -21.74 9.42
C LYS A 126 5.42 -20.37 10.04
N LEU A 127 4.89 -19.45 9.24
CA LEU A 127 4.44 -18.14 9.73
C LEU A 127 3.31 -18.27 10.75
N ALA A 128 2.36 -19.17 10.51
CA ALA A 128 1.28 -19.45 11.46
C ALA A 128 1.80 -20.02 12.78
N ASP A 129 2.69 -21.02 12.71
CA ASP A 129 3.33 -21.63 13.87
C ASP A 129 4.15 -20.59 14.67
N LEU A 130 4.72 -19.59 13.99
CA LEU A 130 5.39 -18.45 14.63
C LEU A 130 4.39 -17.53 15.34
N ILE A 131 3.33 -17.07 14.66
CA ILE A 131 2.35 -16.12 15.22
C ILE A 131 1.62 -16.72 16.44
N VAL A 132 1.29 -18.02 16.43
CA VAL A 132 0.59 -18.69 17.54
C VAL A 132 1.40 -18.69 18.84
N GLN A 133 2.71 -18.50 18.79
CA GLN A 133 3.55 -18.36 19.98
C GLN A 133 3.32 -17.03 20.72
N TYR A 134 2.63 -16.06 20.10
CA TYR A 134 2.35 -14.73 20.66
C TYR A 134 0.84 -14.56 20.90
N PRO A 135 0.27 -15.16 21.97
CA PRO A 135 -1.19 -15.16 22.19
C PRO A 135 -1.80 -13.77 22.31
N VAL A 136 -1.09 -12.81 22.93
CA VAL A 136 -1.55 -11.42 23.08
C VAL A 136 -1.67 -10.73 21.72
N ILE A 137 -0.67 -10.88 20.85
CA ILE A 137 -0.69 -10.34 19.47
C ILE A 137 -1.78 -11.06 18.66
N LEU A 138 -1.89 -12.38 18.77
CA LEU A 138 -2.88 -13.18 18.06
C LEU A 138 -4.33 -12.74 18.36
N GLU A 139 -4.61 -12.41 19.63
CA GLU A 139 -5.93 -11.97 20.07
C GLU A 139 -6.27 -10.54 19.60
N SER A 140 -5.31 -9.62 19.69
CA SER A 140 -5.51 -8.19 19.50
C SER A 140 -5.28 -7.68 18.08
N SER A 141 -4.31 -8.27 17.35
CA SER A 141 -3.86 -7.79 16.05
C SER A 141 -4.57 -8.49 14.89
N LYS A 142 -4.83 -7.73 13.81
CA LYS A 142 -5.21 -8.29 12.50
C LYS A 142 -3.98 -8.56 11.64
N PHE A 143 -4.01 -9.62 10.83
CA PHE A 143 -2.95 -9.91 9.87
C PHE A 143 -3.52 -9.81 8.45
N ILE A 144 -3.20 -8.73 7.74
CA ILE A 144 -3.75 -8.41 6.42
C ILE A 144 -2.69 -8.72 5.37
N PHE A 145 -2.97 -9.69 4.51
CA PHE A 145 -2.05 -10.13 3.45
C PHE A 145 -2.47 -9.54 2.11
N VAL A 146 -1.55 -8.79 1.48
CA VAL A 146 -1.78 -8.13 0.17
C VAL A 146 -0.87 -8.79 -0.87
N PRO A 147 -1.41 -9.44 -1.92
CA PRO A 147 -0.60 -10.18 -2.88
C PRO A 147 0.24 -9.27 -3.77
N GLY A 148 1.50 -9.65 -3.99
CA GLY A 148 2.40 -9.01 -4.93
C GLY A 148 2.14 -9.38 -6.40
N PRO A 149 2.74 -8.64 -7.36
CA PRO A 149 2.60 -8.90 -8.80
C PRO A 149 3.14 -10.26 -9.27
N TRP A 150 4.04 -10.89 -8.50
CA TRP A 150 4.65 -12.17 -8.83
C TRP A 150 4.20 -13.32 -7.91
N ASP A 151 3.18 -13.10 -7.07
CA ASP A 151 2.63 -14.16 -6.23
C ASP A 151 1.68 -15.09 -6.99
N ILE A 152 1.44 -16.27 -6.41
CA ILE A 152 0.62 -17.31 -7.02
C ILE A 152 -0.83 -16.85 -7.16
N GLY A 153 -1.43 -17.09 -8.33
CA GLY A 153 -2.83 -16.75 -8.61
C GLY A 153 -3.07 -15.27 -8.93
N ALA A 154 -2.02 -14.44 -8.95
CA ALA A 154 -2.10 -13.05 -9.34
C ALA A 154 -1.73 -12.86 -10.83
N PRO A 155 -2.69 -12.62 -11.73
CA PRO A 155 -2.35 -12.17 -13.07
C PRO A 155 -1.60 -10.83 -13.00
N LYS A 156 -0.77 -10.52 -14.00
CA LYS A 156 -0.14 -9.20 -14.14
C LYS A 156 -1.12 -8.12 -14.62
N ILE A 157 -2.36 -8.17 -14.13
CA ILE A 157 -3.48 -7.30 -14.47
C ILE A 157 -4.12 -6.86 -13.15
N LEU A 158 -4.40 -5.57 -13.00
CA LEU A 158 -5.03 -5.00 -11.82
C LEU A 158 -6.55 -4.82 -11.99
N PRO A 159 -7.33 -4.87 -10.90
CA PRO A 159 -6.97 -5.34 -9.55
C PRO A 159 -6.74 -6.85 -9.50
N ARG A 160 -5.89 -7.31 -8.58
CA ARG A 160 -5.58 -8.73 -8.34
C ARG A 160 -6.45 -9.30 -7.23
N LYS A 161 -6.88 -10.54 -7.42
CA LYS A 161 -7.59 -11.32 -6.40
C LYS A 161 -6.65 -11.69 -5.24
N PRO A 162 -7.20 -12.03 -4.06
CA PRO A 162 -6.42 -12.60 -2.96
C PRO A 162 -5.73 -13.91 -3.37
N LEU A 163 -4.75 -14.32 -2.56
CA LEU A 163 -4.05 -15.58 -2.74
C LEU A 163 -5.02 -16.78 -2.74
N PRO A 164 -4.75 -17.85 -3.50
CA PRO A 164 -5.60 -19.03 -3.54
C PRO A 164 -5.74 -19.72 -2.18
N LYS A 165 -6.95 -20.19 -1.85
CA LYS A 165 -7.24 -20.87 -0.57
C LYS A 165 -6.30 -22.04 -0.25
N TYR A 166 -5.82 -22.75 -1.27
CA TYR A 166 -4.91 -23.88 -1.10
C TYR A 166 -3.62 -23.50 -0.35
N VAL A 167 -3.05 -22.31 -0.60
CA VAL A 167 -1.82 -21.86 0.08
C VAL A 167 -2.10 -21.19 1.41
N THR A 168 -3.32 -20.68 1.63
CA THR A 168 -3.69 -19.90 2.82
C THR A 168 -4.43 -20.71 3.89
N GLU A 169 -4.92 -21.92 3.59
CA GLU A 169 -5.82 -22.66 4.47
C GLU A 169 -5.26 -22.95 5.87
N ASN A 170 -3.95 -23.21 5.98
CA ASN A 170 -3.31 -23.57 7.25
C ASN A 170 -3.25 -22.35 8.18
N ILE A 171 -2.76 -21.22 7.67
CA ILE A 171 -2.68 -19.99 8.44
C ILE A 171 -4.05 -19.43 8.79
N GLN A 172 -5.05 -19.54 7.90
CA GLN A 172 -6.42 -19.09 8.23
C GLN A 172 -7.09 -19.95 9.32
N LYS A 173 -6.70 -21.21 9.47
CA LYS A 173 -7.17 -22.07 10.57
C LYS A 173 -6.50 -21.73 11.90
N ALA A 174 -5.20 -21.45 11.88
CA ALA A 174 -4.40 -21.18 13.09
C ALA A 174 -4.50 -19.72 13.56
N VAL A 175 -4.67 -18.79 12.62
CA VAL A 175 -4.73 -17.34 12.84
C VAL A 175 -6.10 -16.83 12.36
N PRO A 176 -7.14 -16.85 13.21
CA PRO A 176 -8.51 -16.47 12.80
C PRO A 176 -8.62 -15.00 12.39
N ASN A 177 -7.68 -14.17 12.83
CA ASN A 177 -7.56 -12.76 12.48
C ASN A 177 -6.81 -12.51 11.15
N ALA A 178 -6.46 -13.55 10.40
CA ALA A 178 -5.81 -13.46 9.08
C ALA A 178 -6.80 -13.14 7.95
N ILE A 179 -6.55 -12.03 7.24
CA ILE A 179 -7.37 -11.52 6.15
C ILE A 179 -6.52 -11.48 4.88
N PHE A 180 -6.91 -12.23 3.85
CA PHE A 180 -6.25 -12.19 2.54
C PHE A 180 -7.02 -11.23 1.63
N ALA A 181 -6.42 -10.07 1.36
CA ALA A 181 -7.03 -8.97 0.61
C ALA A 181 -6.68 -9.02 -0.89
N THR A 182 -7.33 -8.16 -1.67
CA THR A 182 -6.96 -7.88 -3.07
C THR A 182 -5.70 -7.01 -3.14
N ASN A 183 -5.16 -6.81 -4.34
CA ASN A 183 -4.15 -5.78 -4.58
C ASN A 183 -4.57 -4.89 -5.78
N PRO A 184 -4.79 -3.57 -5.59
CA PRO A 184 -4.74 -2.86 -4.30
C PRO A 184 -5.88 -3.29 -3.35
N CYS A 185 -5.81 -2.84 -2.10
CA CYS A 185 -6.92 -2.90 -1.15
C CYS A 185 -7.09 -1.57 -0.40
N ARG A 186 -8.23 -1.44 0.27
CA ARG A 186 -8.58 -0.28 1.10
C ARG A 186 -8.83 -0.76 2.53
N ILE A 187 -8.23 -0.09 3.49
CA ILE A 187 -8.39 -0.33 4.92
C ILE A 187 -9.04 0.92 5.50
N GLN A 188 -10.19 0.74 6.15
CA GLN A 188 -10.84 1.80 6.91
C GLN A 188 -10.60 1.50 8.39
N TYR A 189 -9.98 2.45 9.09
CA TYR A 189 -9.80 2.40 10.54
C TYR A 189 -10.37 3.68 11.12
N CYS A 190 -11.47 3.59 11.86
CA CYS A 190 -12.17 4.74 12.42
C CYS A 190 -12.44 5.83 11.34
N THR A 191 -11.82 7.00 11.46
CA THR A 191 -11.98 8.07 10.47
C THR A 191 -10.88 8.10 9.41
N LYS A 192 -9.90 7.19 9.51
CA LYS A 192 -8.78 7.07 8.57
C LYS A 192 -9.09 6.14 7.40
N GLU A 193 -8.77 6.65 6.22
CA GLU A 193 -8.84 5.95 4.95
C GLU A 193 -7.42 5.61 4.48
N ILE A 194 -7.10 4.33 4.35
CA ILE A 194 -5.78 3.84 4.01
C ILE A 194 -5.86 2.99 2.73
N VAL A 195 -5.10 3.35 1.71
CA VAL A 195 -4.99 2.58 0.46
C VAL A 195 -3.66 1.85 0.46
N VAL A 196 -3.68 0.54 0.22
CA VAL A 196 -2.46 -0.28 0.13
C VAL A 196 -2.33 -0.86 -1.27
N TYR A 197 -1.17 -0.64 -1.87
CA TYR A 197 -0.87 -1.02 -3.24
C TYR A 197 0.52 -1.64 -3.32
N ARG A 198 0.59 -2.94 -3.64
CA ARG A 198 1.86 -3.64 -3.83
C ARG A 198 2.20 -3.71 -5.32
N GLU A 199 3.13 -2.86 -5.76
CA GLU A 199 3.63 -2.87 -7.14
C GLU A 199 5.00 -2.21 -7.21
N ASP A 200 5.84 -2.65 -8.14
CA ASP A 200 7.12 -1.98 -8.44
C ASP A 200 6.85 -0.82 -9.43
N ILE A 201 6.02 0.13 -8.98
CA ILE A 201 5.42 1.20 -9.81
C ILE A 201 6.38 2.36 -10.06
N MET A 202 7.28 2.67 -9.12
CA MET A 202 8.21 3.80 -9.21
C MET A 202 9.10 3.67 -10.46
N LEU A 203 9.78 2.52 -10.60
CA LEU A 203 10.62 2.23 -11.76
C LEU A 203 9.81 2.12 -13.06
N ARG A 204 8.52 1.75 -12.99
CA ARG A 204 7.63 1.71 -14.15
C ARG A 204 7.28 3.12 -14.61
N MET A 205 6.96 4.03 -13.69
CA MET A 205 6.69 5.44 -14.00
C MET A 205 7.93 6.15 -14.53
N CYS A 206 9.12 5.89 -13.97
CA CYS A 206 10.38 6.41 -14.50
C CYS A 206 10.64 5.99 -15.95
N ARG A 207 10.34 4.75 -16.32
CA ARG A 207 10.50 4.26 -17.69
C ARG A 207 9.52 4.88 -18.69
N ASN A 208 8.40 5.40 -18.21
CA ASN A 208 7.33 6.00 -19.03
C ASN A 208 7.24 7.53 -18.85
N THR A 209 8.27 8.17 -18.28
CA THR A 209 8.30 9.62 -18.12
C THR A 209 8.79 10.31 -19.40
N LEU A 210 8.19 11.46 -19.74
CA LEU A 210 8.61 12.27 -20.87
C LEU A 210 9.97 12.93 -20.60
N ARG A 211 10.17 13.38 -19.35
CA ARG A 211 11.42 13.95 -18.85
C ARG A 211 11.61 13.53 -17.40
N PHE A 212 12.86 13.30 -17.02
CA PHE A 212 13.19 13.11 -15.62
C PHE A 212 13.02 14.44 -14.88
N PRO A 213 12.55 14.42 -13.61
CA PRO A 213 12.58 15.60 -12.76
C PRO A 213 14.03 16.10 -12.64
N ASN A 214 14.25 17.38 -12.91
CA ASN A 214 15.57 18.02 -12.79
C ASN A 214 15.64 18.81 -11.47
N GLY A 215 16.78 18.74 -10.78
CA GLY A 215 17.08 19.53 -9.57
C GLY A 215 17.56 18.68 -8.40
N GLU A 216 18.61 19.12 -7.70
CA GLU A 216 19.24 18.39 -6.58
C GLU A 216 18.29 18.18 -5.38
N GLU A 217 17.25 19.01 -5.24
CA GLU A 217 16.25 18.94 -4.17
C GLU A 217 15.00 18.09 -4.52
N SER A 218 14.89 17.64 -5.77
CA SER A 218 13.72 16.93 -6.28
C SER A 218 13.85 15.43 -6.04
N LYS A 219 13.58 14.98 -4.80
CA LYS A 219 13.47 13.54 -4.52
C LYS A 219 12.37 12.92 -5.39
N LEU A 220 12.69 11.84 -6.10
CA LEU A 220 11.81 11.20 -7.08
C LEU A 220 10.43 10.85 -6.48
N PHE A 221 10.40 10.41 -5.23
CA PHE A 221 9.16 10.04 -4.55
C PHE A 221 8.21 11.22 -4.31
N ASN A 222 8.71 12.46 -4.22
CA ASN A 222 7.85 13.66 -4.14
C ASN A 222 7.11 13.89 -5.46
N HIS A 223 7.80 13.69 -6.59
CA HIS A 223 7.18 13.76 -7.91
C HIS A 223 6.20 12.62 -8.13
N PHE A 224 6.50 11.43 -7.63
CA PHE A 224 5.59 10.30 -7.65
C PHE A 224 4.31 10.57 -6.86
N ALA A 225 4.40 11.02 -5.60
CA ALA A 225 3.25 11.37 -4.77
C ALA A 225 2.37 12.44 -5.44
N LYS A 226 2.99 13.51 -5.94
CA LYS A 226 2.30 14.54 -6.73
C LYS A 226 1.58 13.95 -7.94
N SER A 227 2.24 13.04 -8.66
CA SER A 227 1.69 12.43 -9.85
C SER A 227 0.45 11.59 -9.57
N ILE A 228 0.50 10.66 -8.62
CA ILE A 228 -0.65 9.78 -8.34
C ILE A 228 -1.85 10.54 -7.75
N ILE A 229 -1.59 11.59 -6.96
CA ILE A 229 -2.65 12.40 -6.34
C ILE A 229 -3.28 13.35 -7.37
N CYS A 230 -2.49 14.10 -8.15
CA CYS A 230 -3.05 14.96 -9.19
C CYS A 230 -3.78 14.18 -10.29
N GLN A 231 -3.36 12.95 -10.57
CA GLN A 231 -4.05 12.06 -11.51
C GLN A 231 -5.22 11.31 -10.86
N SER A 232 -5.37 11.41 -9.53
CA SER A 232 -6.40 10.69 -8.76
C SER A 232 -6.43 9.18 -9.06
N HIS A 233 -5.27 8.58 -9.32
CA HIS A 233 -5.14 7.19 -9.77
C HIS A 233 -3.81 6.58 -9.30
N LEU A 234 -3.85 5.33 -8.81
CA LEU A 234 -2.66 4.62 -8.29
C LEU A 234 -1.59 4.37 -9.35
N ALA A 235 -2.00 4.19 -10.61
CA ALA A 235 -1.10 3.90 -11.73
C ALA A 235 -1.53 4.69 -12.97
N PRO A 236 -1.20 5.98 -13.08
CA PRO A 236 -1.58 6.83 -14.21
C PRO A 236 -0.66 6.57 -15.41
N LEU A 237 -0.77 5.36 -15.96
CA LEU A 237 0.03 4.82 -17.05
C LEU A 237 -0.87 4.20 -18.11
N MET A 238 -0.37 4.10 -19.35
CA MET A 238 -1.07 3.39 -20.42
C MET A 238 -1.28 1.90 -20.08
N LEU A 239 -2.36 1.31 -20.62
CA LEU A 239 -2.70 -0.11 -20.42
C LEU A 239 -1.62 -1.08 -20.94
N SER A 240 -0.83 -0.67 -21.93
CA SER A 240 0.33 -1.43 -22.43
C SER A 240 1.42 -1.59 -21.38
N SER A 241 1.62 -0.56 -20.54
CA SER A 241 2.63 -0.53 -19.47
C SER A 241 2.06 -1.06 -18.16
N ASN A 242 0.78 -0.83 -17.88
CA ASN A 242 0.11 -1.27 -16.66
C ASN A 242 -1.30 -1.82 -16.97
N PRO A 243 -1.44 -3.12 -17.26
CA PRO A 243 -2.73 -3.72 -17.59
C PRO A 243 -3.74 -3.61 -16.45
N VAL A 244 -4.93 -3.14 -16.78
CA VAL A 244 -6.07 -3.01 -15.86
C VAL A 244 -7.30 -3.64 -16.50
N TYR A 245 -8.10 -4.37 -15.72
CA TYR A 245 -9.42 -4.81 -16.15
C TYR A 245 -10.30 -3.58 -16.37
N TRP A 246 -10.75 -3.35 -17.61
CA TRP A 246 -11.49 -2.14 -17.97
C TRP A 246 -12.70 -1.87 -17.08
N LYS A 247 -13.44 -2.92 -16.70
CA LYS A 247 -14.60 -2.82 -15.81
C LYS A 247 -14.27 -2.48 -14.35
N HIS A 248 -13.01 -2.57 -13.94
CA HIS A 248 -12.55 -2.41 -12.56
C HIS A 248 -11.50 -1.31 -12.40
N ASP A 249 -11.28 -0.47 -13.41
CA ASP A 249 -10.35 0.67 -13.33
C ASP A 249 -10.69 1.62 -12.18
N TYR A 250 -11.99 1.80 -11.89
CA TYR A 250 -12.45 2.61 -10.76
C TYR A 250 -11.90 2.18 -9.40
N ALA A 251 -11.49 0.92 -9.24
CA ALA A 251 -10.94 0.40 -7.98
C ALA A 251 -9.53 0.93 -7.69
N LEU A 252 -8.85 1.50 -8.69
CA LEU A 252 -7.52 2.11 -8.56
C LEU A 252 -7.57 3.63 -8.35
N ARG A 253 -8.77 4.22 -8.25
CA ARG A 253 -8.95 5.65 -8.03
C ARG A 253 -8.55 6.08 -6.62
N LEU A 254 -8.02 7.29 -6.54
CA LEU A 254 -7.62 7.99 -5.32
C LEU A 254 -8.45 9.28 -5.11
N HIS A 255 -9.71 9.27 -5.56
CA HIS A 255 -10.64 10.38 -5.39
C HIS A 255 -11.92 9.91 -4.69
N PRO A 256 -12.34 10.58 -3.59
CA PRO A 256 -11.57 11.59 -2.84
C PRO A 256 -10.22 11.07 -2.32
N THR A 257 -9.27 11.97 -2.07
CA THR A 257 -7.93 11.57 -1.63
C THR A 257 -7.98 10.99 -0.20
N PRO A 258 -7.36 9.81 0.04
CA PRO A 258 -7.31 9.17 1.35
C PRO A 258 -6.33 9.87 2.31
N ASP A 259 -6.25 9.41 3.56
CA ASP A 259 -5.29 9.91 4.54
C ASP A 259 -3.88 9.34 4.32
N LEU A 260 -3.82 8.06 3.92
CA LEU A 260 -2.56 7.33 3.72
C LEU A 260 -2.62 6.45 2.47
N ILE A 261 -1.60 6.56 1.63
CA ILE A 261 -1.33 5.65 0.51
C ILE A 261 -0.03 4.93 0.79
N VAL A 262 -0.11 3.61 1.00
CA VAL A 262 1.04 2.72 1.16
C VAL A 262 1.33 2.08 -0.18
N VAL A 263 2.38 2.55 -0.83
CA VAL A 263 2.90 1.97 -2.07
C VAL A 263 4.06 1.07 -1.71
N ALA A 264 3.77 -0.21 -1.50
CA ALA A 264 4.76 -1.25 -1.25
C ALA A 264 5.52 -1.51 -2.55
N ASP A 265 6.70 -0.91 -2.67
CA ASP A 265 7.58 -0.96 -3.84
C ASP A 265 8.97 -1.48 -3.41
N ARG A 266 9.72 -2.06 -4.35
CA ARG A 266 11.12 -2.46 -4.15
C ARG A 266 12.08 -1.28 -4.15
N TYR A 267 11.62 -0.09 -4.55
CA TYR A 267 12.37 1.16 -4.38
C TYR A 267 12.79 1.37 -2.91
N GLU A 268 13.75 2.26 -2.66
CA GLU A 268 14.17 2.63 -1.29
C GLU A 268 12.97 3.10 -0.45
N PRO A 269 12.95 2.83 0.87
CA PRO A 269 11.89 3.28 1.74
C PRO A 269 11.79 4.81 1.73
N TYR A 270 10.57 5.35 1.70
CA TYR A 270 10.35 6.79 1.77
C TYR A 270 9.02 7.10 2.46
N SER A 271 8.93 8.33 2.96
CA SER A 271 7.73 8.91 3.54
C SER A 271 7.63 10.34 3.04
N THR A 272 6.50 10.70 2.42
CA THR A 272 6.24 12.07 1.97
C THR A 272 4.77 12.43 2.18
N ILE A 273 4.48 13.73 2.18
CA ILE A 273 3.13 14.26 2.32
C ILE A 273 2.87 15.16 1.12
N TYR A 274 1.75 14.93 0.44
CA TYR A 274 1.28 15.80 -0.62
C TYR A 274 -0.23 15.98 -0.51
N SER A 275 -0.70 17.23 -0.56
CA SER A 275 -2.13 17.56 -0.45
C SER A 275 -2.83 16.90 0.76
N ASN A 276 -2.20 16.97 1.94
CA ASN A 276 -2.67 16.37 3.20
C ASN A 276 -2.84 14.84 3.19
N CYS A 277 -2.25 14.15 2.20
CA CYS A 277 -2.19 12.70 2.13
C CYS A 277 -0.74 12.23 2.36
N HIS A 278 -0.57 11.28 3.27
CA HIS A 278 0.71 10.57 3.41
C HIS A 278 0.88 9.60 2.24
N VAL A 279 2.05 9.60 1.62
CA VAL A 279 2.44 8.60 0.60
C VAL A 279 3.73 7.97 1.06
N VAL A 280 3.68 6.67 1.35
CA VAL A 280 4.77 5.95 1.99
C VAL A 280 5.10 4.69 1.22
N ASN A 281 6.39 4.35 1.24
CA ASN A 281 6.89 3.05 0.81
C ASN A 281 7.68 2.44 1.97
N PRO A 282 7.29 1.26 2.49
CA PRO A 282 8.10 0.55 3.45
C PRO A 282 9.41 0.01 2.85
N GLY A 283 9.48 -0.12 1.53
CA GLY A 283 10.59 -0.79 0.87
C GLY A 283 10.55 -2.30 1.06
N SER A 284 11.40 -3.00 0.32
CA SER A 284 11.55 -4.44 0.45
C SER A 284 12.21 -4.79 1.78
N PHE A 285 11.50 -5.49 2.66
CA PHE A 285 11.95 -5.87 4.01
C PHE A 285 13.33 -6.55 3.99
N PRO A 286 13.55 -7.66 3.27
CA PRO A 286 14.87 -8.31 3.23
C PRO A 286 15.98 -7.45 2.61
N ASN A 287 15.66 -6.57 1.66
CA ASN A 287 16.68 -5.86 0.88
C ASN A 287 17.03 -4.48 1.44
N ASN A 288 16.25 -3.95 2.37
CA ASN A 288 16.43 -2.63 2.97
C ASN A 288 16.59 -2.76 4.50
N ASN A 289 17.58 -3.54 4.95
CA ASN A 289 17.91 -3.75 6.36
C ASN A 289 16.73 -4.16 7.26
N PHE A 290 15.74 -4.90 6.74
CA PHE A 290 14.55 -5.26 7.52
C PHE A 290 13.77 -4.04 8.01
N SER A 291 13.72 -2.99 7.17
CA SER A 291 12.94 -1.79 7.41
C SER A 291 11.45 -1.99 7.14
N PHE A 292 10.63 -1.30 7.93
CA PHE A 292 9.18 -1.31 7.85
C PHE A 292 8.64 0.08 8.22
N LYS A 293 7.34 0.30 8.02
CA LYS A 293 6.68 1.56 8.42
C LYS A 293 5.63 1.28 9.46
N THR A 294 5.48 2.21 10.39
CA THR A 294 4.41 2.22 11.37
C THR A 294 3.57 3.46 11.14
N TYR A 295 2.24 3.30 11.13
CA TYR A 295 1.29 4.41 11.13
C TYR A 295 0.57 4.46 12.46
N VAL A 296 0.58 5.62 13.11
CA VAL A 296 -0.16 5.89 14.35
C VAL A 296 -1.39 6.71 13.96
N PRO A 297 -2.60 6.10 13.86
CA PRO A 297 -3.78 6.78 13.33
C PRO A 297 -4.20 8.00 14.15
N ALA A 298 -4.18 7.89 15.48
CA ALA A 298 -4.58 8.96 16.39
C ALA A 298 -3.79 10.26 16.17
N ALA A 299 -2.46 10.13 16.04
CA ALA A 299 -1.55 11.25 15.80
C ALA A 299 -1.43 11.62 14.31
N ASN A 300 -1.88 10.74 13.41
CA ASN A 300 -1.64 10.81 11.98
C ASN A 300 -0.14 10.93 11.63
N ILE A 301 0.70 10.11 12.27
CA ILE A 301 2.16 10.12 12.12
C ILE A 301 2.63 8.81 11.48
N ILE A 302 3.63 8.93 10.61
CA ILE A 302 4.37 7.79 10.05
C ILE A 302 5.73 7.74 10.73
N GLU A 303 6.08 6.56 11.24
CA GLU A 303 7.37 6.26 11.84
C GLU A 303 8.14 5.28 10.94
N ASP A 304 9.43 5.55 10.81
CA ASP A 304 10.37 4.73 10.07
C ASP A 304 11.05 3.78 11.06
N CYS A 305 10.91 2.48 10.83
CA CYS A 305 11.43 1.46 11.75
C CYS A 305 12.36 0.49 11.02
N GLU A 306 13.34 -0.05 11.76
CA GLU A 306 14.32 -1.01 11.25
C GLU A 306 14.59 -2.06 12.33
N ILE A 307 14.68 -3.33 11.94
CA ILE A 307 15.05 -4.40 12.88
C ILE A 307 16.57 -4.43 13.02
N PRO A 308 17.13 -4.25 14.23
CA PRO A 308 18.56 -4.18 14.43
C PRO A 308 19.25 -5.47 13.97
N ASN A 309 20.45 -5.32 13.41
CA ASN A 309 21.35 -6.44 13.16
C ASN A 309 21.99 -6.86 14.48
N VAL A 310 21.34 -7.76 15.20
CA VAL A 310 21.97 -8.43 16.36
C VAL A 310 23.09 -9.31 15.80
N GLN A 311 24.33 -8.98 16.18
CA GLN A 311 25.53 -9.79 15.91
C GLN A 311 25.53 -11.08 16.72
#